data_AF-K1PWK8-F1
#
_entry.id   AF-K1PWK8-F1
#
_cell.length_a   1.000
_cell.length_b   1.000
_cell.length_c   1.000
_cell.angle_alpha   90.00
_cell.angle_beta   90.00
_cell.angle_gamma   90.00
#
_symmetry.space_group_name_H-M   'P 1'
#
loop_
_entity.id
_entity.type
_entity.pdbx_description
1 polymer ?
#
loop_
_entity_poly.entity_id
_entity_poly.type
_entity_poly.pdbx_seq_one_letter_code
_entity_poly.pdbx_strand_id
1 'polypeptide(L)'
;MNSSLDAANGTSAAYSAYIPELAFIIPLTWGLLVIIGSVGNGLVIYTLGRNGETSPTNVYVINLALADLTYLIIVIPITTVAFAVEEWIFGDAMCKISNYMIYVSIQLSII
;
A
#
# COMPACT_ATOMS: atom_id res chain seq x y z
N MET A 1 1.12 -35.20 28.21
CA MET A 1 0.91 -33.76 28.47
C MET A 1 2.05 -33.01 27.79
N ASN A 2 1.82 -32.49 26.58
CA ASN A 2 2.70 -31.56 25.82
C ASN A 2 2.18 -31.25 24.39
N SER A 3 1.03 -31.79 23.98
CA SER A 3 0.44 -31.56 22.65
C SER A 3 0.28 -30.08 22.25
N SER A 4 0.07 -29.19 23.22
CA SER A 4 -0.01 -27.73 23.01
C SER A 4 1.35 -27.07 22.76
N LEU A 5 2.44 -27.63 23.31
CA LEU A 5 3.81 -27.16 23.09
C LEU A 5 4.31 -27.58 21.70
N ASP A 6 3.98 -28.79 21.25
CA ASP A 6 4.35 -29.27 19.91
C ASP A 6 3.63 -28.48 18.81
N ALA A 7 2.37 -28.10 19.04
CA ALA A 7 1.61 -27.22 18.14
C ALA A 7 2.19 -25.80 18.08
N ALA A 8 2.60 -25.22 19.22
CA ALA A 8 3.20 -23.90 19.28
C ALA A 8 4.60 -23.85 18.64
N ASN A 9 5.39 -24.92 18.78
CA ASN A 9 6.69 -25.05 18.12
C ASN A 9 6.53 -25.22 16.60
N GLY A 10 5.47 -25.90 16.16
CA GLY A 10 5.11 -26.04 14.75
C GLY A 10 4.69 -24.71 14.10
N THR A 11 3.88 -23.88 14.79
CA THR A 11 3.48 -22.57 14.26
C THR A 11 4.63 -21.58 14.20
N SER A 12 5.52 -21.57 15.20
CA SER A 12 6.70 -20.70 15.21
C SER A 12 7.78 -21.12 14.21
N ALA A 13 7.94 -22.43 13.97
CA ALA A 13 8.80 -22.95 12.89
C ALA A 13 8.26 -22.57 11.50
N ALA A 14 6.94 -22.71 11.29
CA ALA A 14 6.31 -22.27 10.04
C ALA A 14 6.44 -20.75 9.85
N TYR A 15 6.17 -19.95 10.88
CA TYR A 15 6.33 -18.49 10.85
C TYR A 15 7.77 -18.07 10.52
N SER A 16 8.76 -18.70 11.15
CA SER A 16 10.19 -18.42 10.89
C SER A 16 10.62 -18.75 9.46
N ALA A 17 9.96 -19.73 8.82
CA ALA A 17 10.19 -20.04 7.41
C ALA A 17 9.55 -19.00 6.46
N TYR A 18 8.40 -18.41 6.83
CA TYR A 18 7.70 -17.40 6.01
C TYR A 18 8.28 -15.98 6.13
N ILE A 19 8.77 -15.59 7.31
CA ILE A 19 9.32 -14.25 7.56
C ILE A 19 10.39 -13.80 6.54
N PRO A 20 11.39 -14.61 6.18
CA PRO A 20 12.37 -14.20 5.16
C PRO A 20 11.72 -14.02 3.79
N GLU A 21 10.77 -14.86 3.39
CA GLU A 21 10.06 -14.68 2.11
C GLU A 21 9.24 -13.39 2.09
N LEU A 22 8.49 -13.10 3.16
CA LEU A 22 7.72 -11.87 3.30
C LEU A 22 8.62 -10.63 3.30
N ALA A 23 9.79 -10.69 3.93
CA ALA A 23 10.75 -9.59 3.97
C ALA A 23 11.27 -9.18 2.58
N PHE A 24 11.27 -10.08 1.59
CA PHE A 24 11.62 -9.75 0.20
C PHE A 24 10.40 -9.45 -0.66
N ILE A 25 9.33 -10.23 -0.53
CA ILE A 25 8.12 -10.12 -1.37
C ILE A 25 7.42 -8.77 -1.14
N ILE A 26 7.31 -8.33 0.10
CA ILE A 26 6.61 -7.10 0.48
C ILE A 26 7.27 -5.85 -0.17
N PRO A 27 8.57 -5.56 0.04
CA PRO A 27 9.20 -4.39 -0.57
C PRO A 27 9.29 -4.48 -2.09
N LEU A 28 9.48 -5.68 -2.67
CA LEU A 28 9.45 -5.85 -4.12
C LEU A 28 8.08 -5.51 -4.71
N THR A 29 7.01 -6.04 -4.11
CA THR A 29 5.64 -5.81 -4.59
C THR A 29 5.28 -4.33 -4.49
N TRP A 30 5.58 -3.70 -3.36
CA TRP A 30 5.35 -2.27 -3.18
C TRP A 30 6.20 -1.39 -4.09
N GLY A 31 7.46 -1.75 -4.33
CA GLY A 31 8.31 -1.08 -5.32
C GLY A 31 7.70 -1.12 -6.71
N LEU A 32 7.19 -2.28 -7.14
CA LEU A 32 6.49 -2.43 -8.42
C LEU A 32 5.21 -1.59 -8.48
N LEU A 33 4.41 -1.56 -7.42
CA LEU A 33 3.20 -0.72 -7.36
C LEU A 33 3.54 0.77 -7.48
N VAL A 34 4.59 1.23 -6.82
CA VAL A 34 5.06 2.63 -6.92
C VAL A 34 5.49 2.95 -8.34
N ILE A 35 6.28 2.08 -8.98
CA ILE A 35 6.75 2.29 -10.35
C ILE A 35 5.58 2.31 -11.34
N ILE A 36 4.78 1.25 -11.35
CA ILE A 36 3.68 1.09 -12.31
C ILE A 36 2.63 2.18 -12.10
N GLY A 37 2.25 2.42 -10.84
CA GLY A 37 1.24 3.42 -10.48
C GLY A 37 1.73 4.84 -10.76
N SER A 38 3.02 5.15 -10.54
CA SER A 38 3.57 6.48 -10.84
C SER A 38 3.63 6.74 -12.34
N VAL A 39 4.03 5.73 -13.14
CA VAL A 39 4.04 5.83 -14.60
C VAL A 39 2.62 5.99 -15.16
N GLY A 40 1.67 5.17 -14.69
CA GLY A 40 0.28 5.23 -15.14
C GLY A 40 -0.39 6.58 -14.82
N ASN A 41 -0.35 6.98 -13.55
CA ASN A 41 -0.96 8.23 -13.11
C ASN A 41 -0.25 9.47 -13.64
N GLY A 42 1.08 9.42 -13.77
CA GLY A 42 1.86 10.47 -14.42
C GLY A 42 1.50 10.65 -15.89
N LEU A 43 1.28 9.54 -16.62
CA LEU A 43 0.86 9.59 -18.01
C LEU A 43 -0.55 10.18 -18.17
N VAL A 44 -1.47 9.87 -17.26
CA VAL A 44 -2.82 10.46 -17.22
C VAL A 44 -2.74 11.99 -17.06
N ILE A 45 -1.95 12.47 -16.09
CA ILE A 45 -1.75 13.91 -15.89
C ILE A 45 -1.10 14.55 -17.13
N TYR A 46 -0.08 13.91 -17.70
CA TYR A 46 0.61 14.41 -18.89
C TYR A 46 -0.31 14.51 -20.11
N THR A 47 -1.10 13.47 -20.38
CA THR A 47 -2.00 13.43 -21.55
C THR A 47 -3.16 14.42 -21.41
N LEU A 48 -3.81 14.49 -20.24
CA LEU A 48 -4.88 15.45 -19.99
C LEU A 48 -4.39 16.90 -19.92
N GLY A 49 -3.22 17.13 -19.32
CA GLY A 49 -2.58 18.44 -19.30
C GLY A 49 -2.19 18.93 -20.69
N ARG A 50 -1.80 18.02 -21.60
CA ARG A 50 -1.44 18.34 -22.98
C ARG A 50 -2.66 18.61 -23.88
N ASN A 51 -3.78 17.92 -23.63
CA ASN A 51 -5.00 18.15 -24.41
C ASN A 51 -5.71 19.46 -24.04
N GLY A 52 -5.47 20.01 -22.85
CA GLY A 52 -6.01 21.32 -22.43
C GLY A 52 -7.54 21.36 -22.26
N GLU A 53 -8.23 20.23 -22.46
CA GLU A 53 -9.66 20.12 -22.29
C GLU A 53 -10.01 20.01 -20.80
N THR A 54 -10.46 21.12 -20.22
CA THR A 54 -10.95 21.17 -18.84
C THR A 54 -12.43 20.80 -18.78
N SER A 55 -12.73 19.52 -19.03
CA SER A 55 -14.05 18.95 -18.72
C SER A 55 -14.14 18.59 -17.22
N PRO A 56 -15.31 18.67 -16.56
CA PRO A 56 -15.48 18.21 -15.18
C PRO A 56 -14.95 16.79 -14.95
N THR A 57 -15.11 15.91 -15.94
CA THR A 57 -14.58 14.55 -15.92
C THR A 57 -13.05 14.54 -15.91
N ASN A 58 -12.40 15.38 -16.71
CA ASN A 58 -10.94 15.43 -16.80
C ASN A 58 -10.33 16.00 -15.51
N VAL A 59 -10.97 16.99 -14.88
CA VAL A 59 -10.55 17.52 -13.57
C VAL A 59 -10.67 16.45 -12.49
N TYR A 60 -11.76 15.67 -12.49
CA TYR A 60 -11.92 14.55 -11.55
C TYR A 60 -10.81 13.50 -11.74
N VAL A 61 -10.51 13.12 -12.99
CA VAL A 61 -9.46 12.14 -13.30
C VAL A 61 -8.07 12.64 -12.90
N ILE A 62 -7.75 13.93 -13.10
CA ILE A 62 -6.48 14.52 -12.65
C ILE A 62 -6.37 14.50 -11.11
N ASN A 63 -7.45 14.86 -10.40
CA ASN A 63 -7.45 14.83 -8.94
C ASN A 63 -7.27 13.40 -8.40
N LEU A 64 -7.87 12.40 -9.05
CA LEU A 64 -7.66 11.00 -8.71
C LEU A 64 -6.19 10.59 -8.93
N ALA A 65 -5.61 10.93 -10.08
CA ALA A 65 -4.21 10.65 -10.37
C ALA A 65 -3.24 11.31 -9.37
N LEU A 66 -3.53 12.54 -8.92
CA LEU A 66 -2.76 13.22 -7.87
C LEU A 66 -2.90 12.55 -6.50
N ALA A 67 -4.10 12.10 -6.14
CA ALA A 67 -4.32 11.35 -4.90
C ALA A 67 -3.54 10.03 -4.91
N ASP A 68 -3.54 9.31 -6.03
CA ASP A 68 -2.78 8.06 -6.20
C ASP A 68 -1.27 8.29 -6.12
N LEU A 69 -0.73 9.31 -6.79
CA LEU A 69 0.69 9.67 -6.68
C LEU A 69 1.06 10.02 -5.23
N THR A 70 0.22 10.78 -4.53
CA THR A 70 0.43 11.12 -3.13
C THR A 70 0.43 9.87 -2.25
N TYR A 71 -0.49 8.93 -2.49
CA TYR A 71 -0.56 7.66 -1.78
C TYR A 71 0.67 6.79 -2.04
N LEU A 72 1.09 6.65 -3.30
CA LEU A 72 2.25 5.85 -3.69
C LEU A 72 3.57 6.41 -3.12
N ILE A 73 3.71 7.74 -3.07
CA ILE A 73 4.96 8.38 -2.62
C ILE A 73 5.02 8.48 -1.09
N ILE A 74 3.89 8.70 -0.42
CA ILE A 74 3.87 8.96 1.03
C ILE A 74 3.45 7.71 1.80
N VAL A 75 2.33 7.10 1.43
CA VAL A 75 1.73 6.04 2.25
C VAL A 75 2.48 4.73 2.07
N ILE A 76 2.82 4.32 0.83
CA ILE A 76 3.52 3.06 0.60
C ILE A 76 4.86 2.97 1.35
N PRO A 77 5.76 3.97 1.31
CA PRO A 77 7.03 3.89 2.05
C PRO A 77 6.83 3.91 3.57
N ILE A 78 5.87 4.69 4.06
CA ILE A 78 5.53 4.74 5.49
C ILE A 78 5.01 3.39 5.96
N THR A 79 4.08 2.79 5.21
CA THR A 79 3.58 1.45 5.46
C THR A 79 4.74 0.45 5.40
N THR A 80 5.66 0.60 4.44
CA THR A 80 6.84 -0.27 4.35
C THR A 80 7.69 -0.26 5.59
N VAL A 81 8.01 0.93 6.09
CA VAL A 81 8.77 1.07 7.32
C VAL A 81 7.94 0.56 8.49
N ALA A 82 6.64 0.85 8.56
CA ALA A 82 5.75 0.39 9.64
C ALA A 82 5.59 -1.14 9.71
N PHE A 83 5.78 -1.86 8.60
CA PHE A 83 5.87 -3.32 8.62
C PHE A 83 7.25 -3.84 9.00
N ALA A 84 8.30 -3.02 8.85
CA ALA A 84 9.66 -3.35 9.24
C ALA A 84 9.98 -3.01 10.70
N VAL A 85 9.25 -2.07 11.31
CA VAL A 85 9.38 -1.69 12.72
C VAL A 85 8.23 -2.27 13.54
N GLU A 86 8.52 -2.74 14.75
CA GLU A 86 7.50 -3.31 15.65
C GLU A 86 6.58 -2.24 16.27
N GLU A 87 6.97 -0.96 16.21
CA GLU A 87 6.25 0.16 16.80
C GLU A 87 5.90 1.26 15.79
N TRP A 88 4.69 1.82 15.89
CA TRP A 88 4.21 2.87 14.99
C TRP A 88 4.81 4.25 15.33
N ILE A 89 5.76 4.71 14.52
CA ILE A 89 6.48 5.98 14.74
C ILE A 89 5.93 7.20 13.97
N PHE A 90 4.95 7.01 13.09
CA PHE A 90 4.49 8.04 12.13
C PHE A 90 3.33 8.92 12.64
N GLY A 91 2.87 8.70 13.88
CA GLY A 91 1.81 9.50 14.54
C GLY A 91 0.37 9.20 14.09
N ASP A 92 -0.60 9.81 14.77
CA ASP A 92 -2.04 9.47 14.66
C ASP A 92 -2.68 9.78 13.30
N ALA A 93 -2.21 10.84 12.63
CA ALA A 93 -2.78 11.25 11.34
C ALA A 93 -2.56 10.16 10.27
N MET A 94 -1.36 9.59 10.21
CA MET A 94 -1.03 8.52 9.26
C MET A 94 -1.73 7.21 9.64
N CYS A 95 -1.90 6.93 10.93
CA CYS A 95 -2.63 5.74 11.39
C CYS A 95 -4.10 5.75 10.92
N LYS A 96 -4.76 6.90 11.00
CA LYS A 96 -6.13 7.09 10.51
C LYS A 96 -6.24 6.95 9.00
N ILE A 97 -5.27 7.49 8.25
CA ILE A 97 -5.23 7.39 6.78
C ILE A 97 -5.07 5.93 6.35
N SER A 98 -4.14 5.18 6.95
CA SER A 98 -3.94 3.75 6.64
C SER A 98 -5.20 2.93 6.93
N ASN A 99 -5.85 3.16 8.07
CA ASN A 99 -7.11 2.48 8.39
C ASN A 99 -8.22 2.83 7.39
N TYR A 100 -8.38 4.10 7.04
CA TYR A 100 -9.37 4.52 6.06
C TYR A 100 -9.17 3.85 4.70
N MET A 101 -7.92 3.78 4.22
CA MET A 101 -7.56 3.14 2.95
C MET A 101 -7.85 1.64 2.95
N ILE A 102 -7.61 0.95 4.07
CA ILE A 102 -8.00 -0.45 4.24
C ILE A 102 -9.51 -0.61 4.12
N TYR A 103 -10.29 0.25 4.79
CA TYR A 103 -11.75 0.23 4.70
C TYR A 103 -12.25 0.42 3.27
N VAL A 104 -11.69 1.39 2.54
CA VAL A 104 -12.04 1.62 1.12
C VAL A 104 -11.67 0.41 0.27
N SER A 105 -10.49 -0.17 0.48
CA SER A 105 -10.03 -1.35 -0.27
C SER A 105 -10.91 -2.58 -0.05
N ILE A 106 -11.35 -2.80 1.20
CA ILE A 106 -12.31 -3.85 1.55
C ILE A 106 -13.66 -3.59 0.88
N GLN A 107 -14.13 -2.35 0.87
CA GLN A 107 -15.40 -2.00 0.24
C GLN A 107 -15.37 -2.20 -1.30
N LEU A 108 -14.23 -1.92 -1.95
CA LEU A 108 -14.03 -2.12 -3.39
C LEU A 108 -13.87 -3.59 -3.79
N SER A 109 -13.45 -4.46 -2.86
CA SER A 109 -13.30 -5.90 -3.12
C SER A 109 -14.57 -6.72 -2.86
N ILE A 110 -15.54 -6.13 -2.14
CA ILE A 110 -16.85 -6.74 -1.84
C ILE A 110 -17.91 -6.38 -2.91
N ILE A 111 -17.65 -5.36 -3.74
CA ILE A 111 -18.48 -4.97 -4.90
C ILE A 111 -18.01 -5.73 -6.14
#